data_AF-A0A3B5Q8T3-F1
#
_entry.id   AF-A0A3B5Q8T3-F1
#
_cell.length_a   1.000
_cell.length_b   1.000
_cell.length_c   1.000
_cell.angle_alpha   90.00
_cell.angle_beta   90.00
_cell.angle_gamma   90.00
#
_symmetry.space_group_name_H-M   'P 1'
#
loop_
_entity.id
_entity.type
_entity.pdbx_description
1 polymer ?
#
loop_
_entity_poly.entity_id
_entity_poly.type
_entity_poly.pdbx_seq_one_letter_code
_entity_poly.pdbx_strand_id
1 'polypeptide(L)'
;MSVAGFKKQFFKASQMMSEKVGGAEGTKLDEDFKELERKADVTSKAVVDVIGKTSEYLQPNPASRAKLTMLNTVSKIRGQVNSPGYPQPEGLLGESMTKYGRDIGEDNSFGGALVDVGEAMKRLAEVKDSLDIDVKQNFIDPLQAVAEKDIKDIQHHLKKLEGRRLDYDYKKKRQGKIPDEEIRLSLEKFHESKDMAESSMQNLLETDVEQVSQLSAFVESLLQYHRQATEILEEVTERLKERVPPQK
;
A
#
# COMPACT_ATOMS: atom_id res chain seq x y z
N MET A 1 -5.99 34.95 -2.22
CA MET A 1 -7.42 34.55 -2.27
C MET A 1 -8.27 35.78 -2.56
N SER A 2 -9.00 35.83 -3.68
CA SER A 2 -9.85 36.97 -4.05
C SER A 2 -11.14 37.02 -3.21
N VAL A 3 -11.70 38.21 -2.98
CA VAL A 3 -12.96 38.45 -2.26
C VAL A 3 -14.12 37.63 -2.83
N ALA A 4 -14.14 37.41 -4.15
CA ALA A 4 -15.13 36.56 -4.82
C ALA A 4 -14.99 35.06 -4.44
N GLY A 5 -13.76 34.58 -4.27
CA GLY A 5 -13.48 33.22 -3.80
C GLY A 5 -13.93 33.00 -2.35
N PHE A 6 -13.76 34.01 -1.49
CA PHE A 6 -14.16 33.96 -0.09
C PHE A 6 -15.69 33.90 0.07
N LYS A 7 -16.44 34.73 -0.69
CA LYS A 7 -17.91 34.68 -0.73
C LYS A 7 -18.42 33.31 -1.19
N LYS A 8 -17.80 32.72 -2.22
CA LYS A 8 -18.18 31.39 -2.71
C LYS A 8 -18.00 30.28 -1.67
N GLN A 9 -16.90 30.31 -0.92
CA GLN A 9 -16.68 29.34 0.16
C GLN A 9 -17.70 29.50 1.30
N PHE A 10 -18.04 30.74 1.66
CA PHE A 10 -19.06 31.02 2.67
C PHE A 10 -20.44 30.49 2.27
N PHE A 11 -20.84 30.62 1.00
CA PHE A 11 -22.13 30.09 0.52
C PHE A 11 -22.20 28.57 0.55
N LYS A 12 -21.12 27.88 0.16
CA LYS A 12 -21.05 26.41 0.27
C LYS A 12 -21.17 25.94 1.72
N ALA A 13 -20.45 26.61 2.64
CA ALA A 13 -20.50 26.29 4.06
C ALA A 13 -21.90 26.53 4.64
N SER A 14 -22.56 27.63 4.26
CA SER A 14 -23.93 27.93 4.67
C SER A 14 -24.93 26.88 4.16
N GLN A 15 -24.80 26.42 2.91
CA GLN A 15 -25.65 25.35 2.36
C GLN A 15 -25.41 24.02 3.08
N MET A 16 -24.14 23.64 3.31
CA MET A 16 -23.81 22.41 4.04
C MET A 16 -24.40 22.40 5.45
N MET A 17 -24.36 23.54 6.15
CA MET A 17 -24.97 23.68 7.47
C MET A 17 -26.51 23.58 7.40
N SER A 18 -27.13 24.16 6.37
CA SER A 18 -28.58 24.06 6.14
C SER A 18 -29.06 22.64 5.88
N GLU A 19 -28.26 21.81 5.20
CA GLU A 19 -28.61 20.41 4.93
C GLU A 19 -28.38 19.52 6.16
N LYS A 20 -27.26 19.70 6.87
CA LYS A 20 -26.92 18.89 8.06
C LYS A 20 -27.75 19.22 9.31
N VAL A 21 -28.10 20.49 9.51
CA VAL A 21 -28.75 20.97 10.75
C VAL A 21 -30.19 21.42 10.50
N GLY A 22 -30.49 21.89 9.29
CA GLY A 22 -31.78 22.49 8.94
C GLY A 22 -32.75 21.59 8.18
N GLY A 23 -32.39 20.31 7.92
CA GLY A 23 -33.28 19.34 7.26
C GLY A 23 -33.60 19.64 5.79
N ALA A 24 -32.86 20.53 5.14
CA ALA A 24 -33.06 20.81 3.72
C ALA A 24 -32.52 19.66 2.86
N GLU A 25 -33.33 19.11 1.95
CA GLU A 25 -32.85 18.12 0.98
C GLU A 25 -31.98 18.80 -0.11
N GLY A 26 -30.78 18.26 -0.31
CA GLY A 26 -29.90 18.63 -1.42
C GLY A 26 -30.19 17.83 -2.70
N THR A 27 -29.54 18.19 -3.80
CA THR A 27 -29.62 17.40 -5.04
C THR A 27 -29.12 15.98 -4.80
N LYS A 28 -29.98 14.97 -4.99
CA LYS A 28 -29.65 13.56 -4.79
C LYS A 28 -28.85 13.03 -5.98
N LEU A 29 -27.82 12.26 -5.70
CA LEU A 29 -27.16 11.39 -6.68
C LEU A 29 -27.99 10.12 -6.84
N ASP A 30 -28.00 9.55 -8.04
CA ASP A 30 -28.69 8.30 -8.34
C ASP A 30 -28.03 7.10 -7.63
N GLU A 31 -28.75 5.99 -7.57
CA GLU A 31 -28.29 4.79 -6.84
C GLU A 31 -27.08 4.14 -7.50
N ASP A 32 -26.97 4.20 -8.84
CA ASP A 32 -25.82 3.65 -9.57
C ASP A 32 -24.53 4.40 -9.22
N PHE A 33 -24.58 5.75 -9.16
CA PHE A 33 -23.47 6.56 -8.68
C PHE A 33 -23.08 6.20 -7.24
N LYS A 34 -24.05 6.04 -6.35
CA LYS A 34 -23.76 5.70 -4.94
C LYS A 34 -23.16 4.32 -4.79
N GLU A 35 -23.61 3.35 -5.57
CA GLU A 35 -23.02 2.01 -5.58
C GLU A 35 -21.58 2.05 -6.08
N LEU A 36 -21.33 2.82 -7.15
CA LEU A 36 -20.01 3.04 -7.71
C LEU A 36 -19.07 3.71 -6.70
N GLU A 37 -19.53 4.77 -6.05
CA GLU A 37 -18.81 5.47 -4.98
C GLU A 37 -18.49 4.53 -3.81
N ARG A 38 -19.44 3.71 -3.39
CA ARG A 38 -19.24 2.72 -2.33
C ARG A 38 -18.18 1.68 -2.71
N LYS A 39 -18.21 1.16 -3.95
CA LYS A 39 -17.21 0.18 -4.43
C LYS A 39 -15.83 0.82 -4.50
N ALA A 40 -15.71 2.01 -5.08
CA ALA A 40 -14.44 2.74 -5.17
C ALA A 40 -13.86 3.09 -3.79
N ASP A 41 -14.69 3.48 -2.82
CA ASP A 41 -14.25 3.75 -1.44
C ASP A 41 -13.71 2.49 -0.74
N VAL A 42 -14.41 1.35 -0.87
CA VAL A 42 -13.96 0.08 -0.29
C VAL A 42 -12.66 -0.38 -0.94
N THR A 43 -12.56 -0.33 -2.27
CA THR A 43 -11.32 -0.66 -3.00
C THR A 43 -10.18 0.25 -2.55
N SER A 44 -10.43 1.56 -2.43
CA SER A 44 -9.42 2.52 -2.00
C SER A 44 -8.88 2.22 -0.60
N LYS A 45 -9.78 1.93 0.35
CA LYS A 45 -9.41 1.55 1.72
C LYS A 45 -8.64 0.24 1.75
N ALA A 46 -9.08 -0.76 0.99
CA ALA A 46 -8.40 -2.05 0.90
C ALA A 46 -6.97 -1.90 0.38
N VAL A 47 -6.76 -1.14 -0.70
CA VAL A 47 -5.41 -0.89 -1.26
C VAL A 47 -4.49 -0.28 -0.21
N VAL A 48 -4.91 0.80 0.45
CA VAL A 48 -4.09 1.50 1.45
C VAL A 48 -3.79 0.64 2.67
N ASP A 49 -4.79 -0.08 3.19
CA ASP A 49 -4.61 -0.93 4.37
C ASP A 49 -3.72 -2.13 4.07
N VAL A 50 -3.91 -2.79 2.92
CA VAL A 50 -3.10 -3.94 2.49
C VAL A 50 -1.63 -3.54 2.30
N ILE A 51 -1.33 -2.38 1.70
CA ILE A 51 0.05 -1.86 1.61
C ILE A 51 0.67 -1.74 3.01
N GLY A 52 -0.06 -1.14 3.96
CA GLY A 52 0.40 -0.96 5.33
C GLY A 52 0.64 -2.29 6.04
N LYS A 53 -0.30 -3.22 5.93
CA LYS A 53 -0.22 -4.54 6.57
C LYS A 53 0.87 -5.41 5.98
N THR A 54 1.11 -5.36 4.67
CA THR A 54 2.21 -6.09 4.06
C THR A 54 3.56 -5.51 4.45
N SER A 55 3.68 -4.18 4.56
CA SER A 55 4.91 -3.53 5.06
C SER A 55 5.19 -3.89 6.53
N GLU A 56 4.15 -3.95 7.36
CA GLU A 56 4.20 -4.44 8.75
C GLU A 56 4.64 -5.90 8.85
N TYR A 57 4.11 -6.74 7.97
CA TYR A 57 4.43 -8.15 7.88
C TYR A 57 5.90 -8.39 7.49
N LEU A 58 6.39 -7.70 6.45
CA LEU A 58 7.77 -7.83 6.00
C LEU A 58 8.75 -7.36 7.06
N GLN A 59 8.46 -6.21 7.69
CA GLN A 59 9.31 -5.59 8.70
C GLN A 59 8.48 -5.13 9.92
N PRO A 60 8.35 -6.00 10.93
CA PRO A 60 7.69 -5.66 12.20
C PRO A 60 8.41 -4.52 12.94
N ASN A 61 9.73 -4.41 12.79
CA ASN A 61 10.52 -3.32 13.37
C ASN A 61 10.23 -1.98 12.66
N PRO A 62 9.77 -0.93 13.37
CA PRO A 62 9.44 0.36 12.74
C PRO A 62 10.60 1.04 12.02
N ALA A 63 11.83 0.92 12.51
CA ALA A 63 13.00 1.56 11.90
C ALA A 63 13.41 0.86 10.60
N SER A 64 13.41 -0.48 10.58
CA SER A 64 13.64 -1.26 9.37
C SER A 64 12.52 -1.03 8.34
N ARG A 65 11.26 -0.97 8.80
CA ARG A 65 10.11 -0.67 7.93
C ARG A 65 10.24 0.69 7.25
N ALA A 66 10.65 1.73 7.98
CA ALA A 66 10.86 3.04 7.38
C ALA A 66 11.91 3.00 6.26
N LYS A 67 12.99 2.23 6.44
CA LYS A 67 14.01 2.02 5.40
C LYS A 67 13.48 1.23 4.21
N LEU A 68 12.67 0.20 4.44
CA LEU A 68 11.99 -0.56 3.38
C LEU A 68 11.11 0.36 2.52
N THR A 69 10.33 1.25 3.14
CA THR A 69 9.50 2.23 2.41
C THR A 69 10.36 3.18 1.55
N MET A 70 11.54 3.58 2.05
CA MET A 70 12.47 4.46 1.34
C MET A 70 13.34 3.73 0.30
N LEU A 71 13.19 2.41 0.14
CA LEU A 71 13.99 1.63 -0.79
C LEU A 71 13.65 2.02 -2.23
N ASN A 72 14.57 2.75 -2.87
CA ASN A 72 14.49 3.10 -4.29
C ASN A 72 14.93 1.89 -5.12
N THR A 73 14.01 1.35 -5.90
CA THR A 73 14.13 0.07 -6.61
C THR A 73 14.92 0.15 -7.93
N VAL A 74 15.52 1.32 -8.23
CA VAL A 74 16.30 1.61 -9.45
C VAL A 74 17.69 0.92 -9.47
N SER A 75 18.09 0.27 -8.38
CA SER A 75 19.42 -0.36 -8.24
C SER A 75 19.61 -1.68 -9.00
N LYS A 76 18.55 -2.28 -9.56
CA LYS A 76 18.66 -3.52 -10.37
C LYS A 76 19.56 -3.37 -11.62
N ILE A 77 19.84 -2.15 -12.09
CA ILE A 77 20.60 -1.92 -13.35
C ILE A 77 22.12 -2.06 -13.18
N ARG A 78 22.68 -2.11 -11.95
CA ARG A 78 24.16 -2.06 -11.74
C ARG A 78 24.81 -3.26 -11.05
N GLY A 79 24.10 -4.36 -10.80
CA GLY A 79 24.71 -5.61 -10.31
C GLY A 79 25.38 -5.52 -8.93
N GLN A 80 25.03 -4.52 -8.12
CA GLN A 80 25.42 -4.49 -6.69
C GLN A 80 24.41 -5.31 -5.88
N VAL A 81 24.94 -6.20 -5.05
CA VAL A 81 24.16 -7.05 -4.13
C VAL A 81 23.26 -6.14 -3.28
N ASN A 82 21.96 -6.25 -3.50
CA ASN A 82 20.95 -5.40 -2.87
C ASN A 82 20.74 -5.87 -1.43
N SER A 83 21.34 -5.17 -0.46
CA SER A 83 20.83 -5.21 0.91
C SER A 83 19.81 -4.08 1.07
N PRO A 84 18.68 -4.31 1.75
CA PRO A 84 17.68 -3.27 1.99
C PRO A 84 18.16 -2.17 2.98
N GLY A 85 19.43 -2.23 3.42
CA GLY A 85 20.06 -1.21 4.24
C GLY A 85 19.75 -1.33 5.73
N TYR A 86 19.21 -2.48 6.14
CA TYR A 86 18.99 -2.87 7.53
C TYR A 86 19.31 -4.36 7.72
N PRO A 87 19.77 -4.77 8.91
CA PRO A 87 20.06 -6.17 9.19
C PRO A 87 18.77 -6.96 9.38
N GLN A 88 18.72 -8.18 8.84
CA GLN A 88 17.68 -9.16 9.18
C GLN A 88 18.02 -9.86 10.51
N PRO A 89 17.01 -10.16 11.35
CA PRO A 89 17.22 -10.90 12.61
C PRO A 89 17.95 -12.24 12.44
N GLU A 90 17.67 -12.96 11.35
CA GLU A 90 18.31 -14.22 11.00
C GLU A 90 19.83 -14.05 10.83
N GLY A 91 20.25 -12.94 10.20
CA GLY A 91 21.65 -12.62 10.00
C GLY A 91 22.37 -12.32 11.32
N LEU A 92 21.73 -11.54 12.20
CA LEU A 92 22.26 -11.23 13.54
C LEU A 92 22.42 -12.49 14.40
N LEU A 93 21.44 -13.41 14.33
CA LEU A 93 21.54 -14.71 15.00
C LEU A 93 22.70 -15.54 14.43
N GLY A 94 22.81 -15.58 13.10
CA GLY A 94 23.87 -16.30 12.41
C GLY A 94 25.27 -15.75 12.75
N GLU A 95 25.43 -14.43 12.85
CA GLU A 95 26.67 -13.80 13.31
C GLU A 95 27.07 -14.26 14.71
N SER A 96 26.12 -14.25 15.65
CA SER A 96 26.35 -14.71 17.01
C SER A 96 26.75 -16.19 17.06
N MET A 97 26.02 -17.05 16.34
CA MET A 97 26.30 -18.49 16.28
C MET A 97 27.68 -18.78 15.69
N THR A 98 28.02 -18.19 14.54
CA THR A 98 29.35 -18.37 13.93
C THR A 98 30.47 -17.87 14.84
N LYS A 99 30.28 -16.71 15.49
CA LYS A 99 31.29 -16.16 16.41
C LYS A 99 31.61 -17.12 17.54
N TYR A 100 30.58 -17.52 18.29
CA TYR A 100 30.80 -18.38 19.45
C TYR A 100 31.16 -19.82 19.08
N GLY A 101 30.71 -20.31 17.92
CA GLY A 101 31.15 -21.61 17.39
C GLY A 101 32.66 -21.65 17.14
N ARG A 102 33.22 -20.57 16.58
CA ARG A 102 34.67 -20.42 16.40
C ARG A 102 35.43 -20.24 17.70
N ASP A 103 34.90 -19.46 18.65
CA ASP A 103 35.51 -19.26 19.96
C ASP A 103 35.59 -20.58 20.77
N ILE A 104 34.59 -21.46 20.62
CA ILE A 104 34.57 -22.80 21.22
C ILE A 104 35.58 -23.74 20.53
N GLY A 105 35.81 -23.55 19.23
CA GLY A 105 36.62 -24.40 18.37
C GLY A 105 35.75 -25.34 17.53
N GLU A 106 36.00 -25.37 16.22
CA GLU A 106 35.19 -26.12 15.24
C GLU A 106 35.37 -27.65 15.34
N ASP A 107 36.47 -28.10 15.94
CA ASP A 107 36.75 -29.51 16.23
C ASP A 107 35.80 -30.08 17.31
N ASN A 108 35.22 -29.20 18.13
CA ASN A 108 34.18 -29.58 19.08
C ASN A 108 32.85 -29.78 18.34
N SER A 109 32.11 -30.85 18.66
CA SER A 109 30.83 -31.16 18.00
C SER A 109 29.82 -30.01 18.07
N PHE A 110 29.74 -29.31 19.20
CA PHE A 110 28.84 -28.16 19.37
C PHE A 110 29.38 -26.90 18.68
N GLY A 111 30.69 -26.65 18.76
CA GLY A 111 31.34 -25.52 18.07
C GLY A 111 31.14 -25.60 16.56
N GLY A 112 31.44 -26.74 15.94
CA GLY A 112 31.22 -26.97 14.52
C GLY A 112 29.73 -26.91 14.12
N ALA A 113 28.82 -27.45 14.94
CA ALA A 113 27.38 -27.35 14.69
C ALA A 113 26.87 -25.89 14.74
N LEU A 114 27.37 -25.08 15.68
CA LEU A 114 27.05 -23.65 15.74
C LEU A 114 27.53 -22.90 14.50
N VAL A 115 28.71 -23.25 13.97
CA VAL A 115 29.20 -22.64 12.72
C VAL A 115 28.29 -23.00 11.55
N ASP A 116 27.97 -24.28 11.36
CA ASP A 116 27.09 -24.74 10.27
C ASP A 116 25.71 -24.08 10.31
N VAL A 117 25.08 -24.04 11.49
CA VAL A 117 23.77 -23.39 11.67
C VAL A 117 23.89 -21.88 11.49
N GLY A 118 24.96 -21.26 11.99
CA GLY A 118 25.20 -19.83 11.83
C GLY A 118 25.34 -19.42 10.36
N GLU A 119 25.99 -20.22 9.54
CA GLU A 119 26.09 -20.01 8.09
C GLU A 119 24.75 -20.20 7.38
N ALA A 120 23.97 -21.22 7.77
CA ALA A 120 22.61 -21.41 7.26
C ALA A 120 21.71 -20.21 7.61
N MET A 121 21.77 -19.70 8.84
CA MET A 121 21.01 -18.52 9.27
C MET A 121 21.38 -17.25 8.48
N LYS A 122 22.66 -17.05 8.16
CA LYS A 122 23.09 -15.95 7.29
C LYS A 122 22.54 -16.07 5.87
N ARG A 123 22.52 -17.28 5.30
CA ARG A 123 21.88 -17.51 3.99
C ARG A 123 20.37 -17.26 4.04
N LEU A 124 19.68 -17.66 5.12
CA LEU A 124 18.26 -17.35 5.31
C LEU A 124 18.01 -15.83 5.36
N ALA A 125 18.94 -15.05 5.93
CA ALA A 125 18.87 -13.59 5.91
C ALA A 125 18.93 -13.01 4.49
N GLU A 126 19.78 -13.55 3.61
CA GLU A 126 19.87 -13.12 2.20
C GLU A 126 18.58 -13.45 1.43
N VAL A 127 17.99 -14.62 1.69
CA VAL A 127 16.70 -15.02 1.11
C VAL A 127 15.57 -14.11 1.63
N LYS A 128 15.61 -13.70 2.90
CA LYS A 128 14.67 -12.74 3.49
C LYS A 128 14.83 -11.32 2.94
N ASP A 129 16.05 -10.86 2.71
CA ASP A 129 16.33 -9.60 2.01
C ASP A 129 15.72 -9.61 0.60
N SER A 130 15.89 -10.72 -0.12
CA SER A 130 15.33 -10.90 -1.46
C SER A 130 13.79 -10.83 -1.45
N LEU A 131 13.15 -11.48 -0.47
CA LEU A 131 11.69 -11.40 -0.28
C LEU A 131 11.23 -9.95 -0.08
N ASP A 132 11.89 -9.21 0.82
CA ASP A 132 11.52 -7.82 1.12
C ASP A 132 11.59 -6.95 -0.13
N ILE A 133 12.65 -7.10 -0.93
CA ILE A 133 12.85 -6.35 -2.18
C ILE A 133 11.81 -6.73 -3.23
N ASP A 134 11.55 -8.03 -3.43
CA ASP A 134 10.63 -8.49 -4.46
C ASP A 134 9.18 -8.11 -4.13
N VAL A 135 8.74 -8.26 -2.88
CA VAL A 135 7.40 -7.81 -2.46
C VAL A 135 7.28 -6.29 -2.53
N LYS A 136 8.33 -5.54 -2.16
CA LYS A 136 8.34 -4.08 -2.31
C LYS A 136 8.14 -3.68 -3.77
N GLN A 137 8.88 -4.29 -4.69
CA GLN A 137 8.88 -3.95 -6.11
C GLN A 137 7.62 -4.39 -6.86
N ASN A 138 7.16 -5.61 -6.60
CA ASN A 138 6.16 -6.25 -7.45
C ASN A 138 4.75 -6.19 -6.85
N PHE A 139 4.62 -5.79 -5.59
CA PHE A 139 3.33 -5.69 -4.90
C PHE A 139 3.09 -4.32 -4.28
N ILE A 140 3.97 -3.87 -3.39
CA ILE A 140 3.77 -2.60 -2.65
C ILE A 140 3.85 -1.40 -3.59
N ASP A 141 4.89 -1.28 -4.42
CA ASP A 141 5.08 -0.13 -5.30
C ASP A 141 3.97 0.05 -6.35
N PRO A 142 3.49 -1.02 -7.03
CA PRO A 142 2.34 -0.92 -7.93
C PRO A 142 1.06 -0.45 -7.23
N LEU A 143 0.76 -1.00 -6.04
CA LEU A 143 -0.41 -0.58 -5.25
C LEU A 143 -0.26 0.85 -4.74
N GLN A 144 0.95 1.25 -4.35
CA GLN A 144 1.25 2.61 -3.94
C GLN A 144 1.04 3.61 -5.09
N ALA A 145 1.39 3.23 -6.33
CA ALA A 145 1.12 4.06 -7.51
C ALA A 145 -0.39 4.29 -7.73
N VAL A 146 -1.21 3.24 -7.56
CA VAL A 146 -2.69 3.35 -7.58
C VAL A 146 -3.18 4.30 -6.47
N ALA A 147 -2.61 4.18 -5.27
CA ALA A 147 -2.97 5.03 -4.14
C ALA A 147 -2.57 6.50 -4.33
N GLU A 148 -1.43 6.76 -4.94
CA GLU A 148 -0.91 8.11 -5.12
C GLU A 148 -1.46 8.85 -6.33
N LYS A 149 -2.01 8.12 -7.31
CA LYS A 149 -2.59 8.67 -8.53
C LYS A 149 -4.10 8.50 -8.52
N ASP A 150 -4.59 7.30 -8.81
CA ASP A 150 -6.01 7.06 -9.10
C ASP A 150 -6.90 7.33 -7.89
N ILE A 151 -6.51 6.87 -6.69
CA ILE A 151 -7.27 7.13 -5.45
C ILE A 151 -7.28 8.63 -5.11
N LYS A 152 -6.16 9.35 -5.26
CA LYS A 152 -6.11 10.80 -5.02
C LYS A 152 -6.95 11.58 -6.01
N ASP A 153 -6.97 11.17 -7.28
CA ASP A 153 -7.79 11.79 -8.32
C ASP A 153 -9.27 11.59 -8.05
N ILE A 154 -9.70 10.39 -7.68
CA ILE A 154 -11.09 10.11 -7.24
C ILE A 154 -11.47 11.02 -6.06
N GLN A 155 -10.63 11.10 -5.02
CA GLN A 155 -10.88 11.97 -3.87
C GLN A 155 -10.99 13.45 -4.28
N HIS A 156 -10.16 13.90 -5.23
CA HIS A 156 -10.22 15.25 -5.77
C HIS A 156 -11.55 15.50 -6.50
N HIS A 157 -11.97 14.58 -7.38
CA HIS A 157 -13.20 14.69 -8.15
C HIS A 157 -14.44 14.65 -7.26
N LEU A 158 -14.52 13.74 -6.29
CA LEU A 158 -15.64 13.69 -5.33
C LEU A 158 -15.74 14.98 -4.50
N LYS A 159 -14.61 15.52 -4.01
CA LYS A 159 -14.60 16.80 -3.29
C LYS A 159 -15.03 17.97 -4.18
N LYS A 160 -14.63 17.97 -5.45
CA LYS A 160 -15.04 18.98 -6.44
C LYS A 160 -16.53 18.88 -6.72
N LEU A 161 -17.05 17.67 -6.95
CA LEU A 161 -18.46 17.36 -7.19
C LEU A 161 -19.33 17.87 -6.04
N GLU A 162 -19.02 17.49 -4.81
CA GLU A 162 -19.78 17.95 -3.63
C GLU A 162 -19.75 19.48 -3.52
N GLY A 163 -18.59 20.08 -3.80
CA GLY A 163 -18.47 21.53 -3.86
C GLY A 163 -19.28 22.20 -4.98
N ARG A 164 -19.60 21.51 -6.08
CA ARG A 164 -20.48 22.02 -7.15
C ARG A 164 -21.94 21.79 -6.84
N ARG A 165 -22.29 20.65 -6.24
CA ARG A 165 -23.64 20.34 -5.77
C ARG A 165 -24.14 21.41 -4.80
N LEU A 166 -23.34 21.73 -3.78
CA LEU A 166 -23.68 22.78 -2.81
C LEU A 166 -23.84 24.18 -3.45
N ASP A 167 -23.03 24.51 -4.46
CA ASP A 167 -23.11 25.80 -5.19
C ASP A 167 -24.41 25.86 -6.02
N TYR A 168 -24.76 24.78 -6.70
CA TYR A 168 -26.00 24.65 -7.46
C TYR A 168 -27.23 24.72 -6.53
N ASP A 169 -27.24 23.96 -5.44
CA ASP A 169 -28.37 23.91 -4.50
C ASP A 169 -28.62 25.27 -3.84
N TYR A 170 -27.55 25.99 -3.46
CA TYR A 170 -27.65 27.35 -2.94
C TYR A 170 -28.30 28.31 -3.96
N LYS A 171 -27.86 28.23 -5.23
CA LYS A 171 -28.36 29.11 -6.30
C LYS A 171 -29.81 28.79 -6.67
N LYS A 172 -30.14 27.51 -6.79
CA LYS A 172 -31.48 26.99 -7.07
C LYS A 172 -32.51 27.43 -6.02
N LYS A 173 -32.16 27.36 -4.73
CA LYS A 173 -33.01 27.85 -3.62
C LYS A 173 -33.31 29.35 -3.69
N ARG A 174 -32.52 30.12 -4.45
CA ARG A 174 -32.65 31.57 -4.62
C ARG A 174 -33.06 31.96 -6.05
N GLN A 175 -33.71 31.05 -6.76
CA GLN A 175 -34.32 31.36 -8.05
C GLN A 175 -35.21 32.62 -7.96
N GLY A 176 -35.13 33.48 -8.97
CA GLY A 176 -35.75 34.81 -8.97
C GLY A 176 -34.93 35.92 -8.30
N LYS A 177 -33.90 35.59 -7.50
CA LYS A 177 -32.91 36.55 -6.96
C LYS A 177 -31.54 36.43 -7.64
N ILE A 178 -31.29 35.34 -8.34
CA ILE A 178 -30.06 35.04 -9.07
C ILE A 178 -30.43 34.87 -10.54
N PRO A 179 -29.64 35.40 -11.49
CA PRO A 179 -29.92 35.24 -12.92
C PRO A 179 -30.02 33.76 -13.31
N ASP A 180 -31.02 33.39 -14.11
CA ASP A 180 -31.24 31.99 -14.51
C ASP A 180 -30.02 31.40 -15.24
N GLU A 181 -29.30 32.22 -16.00
CA GLU A 181 -28.05 31.80 -16.66
C GLU A 181 -26.98 31.36 -15.66
N GLU A 182 -26.87 32.01 -14.49
CA GLU A 182 -25.92 31.59 -13.45
C GLU A 182 -26.31 30.29 -12.77
N ILE A 183 -27.62 29.99 -12.69
CA ILE A 183 -28.16 28.72 -12.18
C ILE A 183 -27.87 27.62 -13.20
N ARG A 184 -28.16 27.86 -14.48
CA ARG A 184 -27.88 26.95 -15.60
C ARG A 184 -26.40 26.57 -15.67
N LEU A 185 -25.50 27.56 -15.64
CA LEU A 185 -24.05 27.34 -15.62
C LEU A 185 -23.56 26.58 -14.38
N SER A 186 -24.24 26.72 -13.23
CA SER A 186 -23.88 25.95 -12.03
C SER A 186 -24.33 24.49 -12.11
N LEU A 187 -25.46 24.22 -12.77
CA LEU A 187 -25.95 22.88 -13.05
C LEU A 187 -25.04 22.14 -14.05
N GLU A 188 -24.64 22.80 -15.14
CA GLU A 188 -23.68 22.22 -16.10
C GLU A 188 -22.36 21.83 -15.41
N LYS A 189 -21.82 22.71 -14.58
CA LYS A 189 -20.57 22.42 -13.83
C LYS A 189 -20.73 21.31 -12.79
N PHE A 190 -21.94 21.10 -12.27
CA PHE A 190 -22.26 19.97 -11.40
C PHE A 190 -22.25 18.67 -12.20
N HIS A 191 -22.96 18.61 -13.34
CA HIS A 191 -22.97 17.44 -14.22
C HIS A 191 -21.57 17.09 -14.72
N GLU A 192 -20.80 18.06 -15.23
CA GLU A 192 -19.42 17.83 -15.66
C GLU A 192 -18.54 17.25 -14.54
N SER A 193 -18.71 17.73 -13.30
CA SER A 193 -17.94 17.20 -12.17
C SER A 193 -18.43 15.81 -11.73
N LYS A 194 -19.69 15.46 -12.00
CA LYS A 194 -20.26 14.13 -11.73
C LYS A 194 -19.66 13.13 -12.71
N ASP A 195 -19.69 13.45 -14.01
CA ASP A 195 -19.17 12.60 -15.08
C ASP A 195 -17.66 12.32 -14.87
N MET A 196 -16.89 13.34 -14.46
CA MET A 196 -15.47 13.15 -14.11
C MET A 196 -15.28 12.21 -12.92
N ALA A 197 -16.09 12.34 -11.87
CA ALA A 197 -16.02 11.46 -10.71
C ALA A 197 -16.40 10.02 -11.08
N GLU A 198 -17.50 9.83 -11.81
CA GLU A 198 -17.94 8.52 -12.32
C GLU A 198 -16.86 7.85 -13.14
N SER A 199 -16.31 8.55 -14.14
CA SER A 199 -15.25 7.99 -14.99
C SER A 199 -14.01 7.61 -14.19
N SER A 200 -13.57 8.44 -13.23
CA SER A 200 -12.42 8.09 -12.38
C SER A 200 -12.65 6.85 -11.52
N MET A 201 -13.86 6.69 -10.96
CA MET A 201 -14.23 5.54 -10.15
C MET A 201 -14.37 4.27 -11.00
N GLN A 202 -14.93 4.38 -12.21
CA GLN A 202 -15.01 3.26 -13.16
C GLN A 202 -13.62 2.80 -13.56
N ASN A 203 -12.72 3.71 -13.93
CA ASN A 203 -11.35 3.36 -14.30
C ASN A 203 -10.62 2.59 -13.19
N LEU A 204 -10.79 2.98 -11.92
CA LEU A 204 -10.22 2.21 -10.80
C LEU A 204 -10.79 0.79 -10.74
N LEU A 205 -12.10 0.64 -10.89
CA LEU A 205 -12.77 -0.66 -10.78
C LEU A 205 -12.58 -1.56 -12.01
N GLU A 206 -12.29 -0.99 -13.18
CA GLU A 206 -11.96 -1.73 -14.40
C GLU A 206 -10.54 -2.31 -14.39
N THR A 207 -9.69 -1.88 -13.44
CA THR A 207 -8.32 -2.41 -13.28
C THR A 207 -8.23 -3.61 -12.32
N ASP A 208 -9.35 -4.30 -12.08
CA ASP A 208 -9.46 -5.42 -11.14
C ASP A 208 -8.52 -6.59 -11.48
N VAL A 209 -8.30 -6.85 -12.77
CA VAL A 209 -7.35 -7.87 -13.25
C VAL A 209 -5.91 -7.53 -12.89
N GLU A 210 -5.50 -6.26 -12.97
CA GLU A 210 -4.17 -5.82 -12.54
C GLU A 210 -3.97 -6.02 -11.04
N GLN A 211 -5.00 -5.77 -10.22
CA GLN A 211 -4.91 -6.01 -8.77
C GLN A 211 -4.82 -7.51 -8.43
N VAL A 212 -5.53 -8.38 -9.17
CA VAL A 212 -5.35 -9.84 -9.04
C VAL A 212 -3.93 -10.26 -9.42
N SER A 213 -3.37 -9.68 -10.48
CA SER A 213 -1.99 -9.96 -10.91
C SER A 213 -0.96 -9.55 -9.85
N GLN A 214 -1.17 -8.42 -9.18
CA GLN A 214 -0.34 -7.97 -8.05
C GLN A 214 -0.40 -8.96 -6.88
N LEU A 215 -1.59 -9.46 -6.54
CA LEU A 215 -1.73 -10.50 -5.51
C LEU A 215 -1.00 -11.80 -5.88
N SER A 216 -1.04 -12.21 -7.17
CA SER A 216 -0.26 -13.36 -7.64
C SER A 216 1.24 -13.14 -7.42
N ALA A 217 1.76 -11.97 -7.79
CA ALA A 217 3.17 -11.64 -7.60
C ALA A 217 3.59 -11.71 -6.12
N PHE A 218 2.74 -11.24 -5.20
CA PHE A 218 2.99 -11.37 -3.76
C PHE A 218 3.08 -12.83 -3.32
N VAL A 219 2.13 -13.67 -3.73
CA VAL A 219 2.12 -15.10 -3.39
C VAL A 219 3.32 -15.84 -3.99
N GLU A 220 3.70 -15.51 -5.23
CA GLU A 220 4.87 -16.06 -5.89
C GLU A 220 6.17 -15.73 -5.15
N SER A 221 6.33 -14.47 -4.71
CA SER A 221 7.48 -14.06 -3.88
C SER A 221 7.54 -14.85 -2.57
N LEU A 222 6.41 -15.04 -1.88
CA LEU A 222 6.34 -15.83 -0.66
C LEU A 222 6.69 -17.31 -0.90
N LEU A 223 6.14 -17.90 -1.96
CA LEU A 223 6.41 -19.28 -2.33
C LEU A 223 7.90 -19.51 -2.62
N GLN A 224 8.51 -18.59 -3.37
CA GLN A 224 9.91 -18.67 -3.73
C GLN A 224 10.83 -18.48 -2.51
N TYR A 225 10.47 -17.60 -1.58
CA TYR A 225 11.14 -17.44 -0.28
C TYR A 225 11.11 -18.75 0.52
N HIS A 226 9.94 -19.36 0.69
CA HIS A 226 9.79 -20.58 1.48
C HIS A 226 10.47 -21.79 0.85
N ARG A 227 10.50 -21.91 -0.48
CA ARG A 227 11.25 -22.97 -1.17
C ARG A 227 12.74 -22.89 -0.88
N GLN A 228 13.35 -21.72 -1.10
CA GLN A 228 14.77 -21.51 -0.84
C GLN A 228 15.12 -21.70 0.65
N ALA A 229 14.26 -21.22 1.55
CA ALA A 229 14.45 -21.43 2.98
C ALA A 229 14.42 -22.93 3.35
N THR A 230 13.52 -23.70 2.71
CA THR A 230 13.44 -25.16 2.91
C THR A 230 14.72 -25.83 2.44
N GLU A 231 15.23 -25.51 1.25
CA GLU A 231 16.48 -26.08 0.72
C GLU A 231 17.67 -25.82 1.65
N ILE A 232 17.82 -24.59 2.18
CA ILE A 232 18.88 -24.24 3.14
C ILE A 232 18.74 -25.04 4.44
N LEU A 233 17.52 -25.19 4.94
CA LEU A 233 17.24 -25.90 6.19
C LEU A 233 17.42 -27.41 6.06
N GLU A 234 17.04 -28.00 4.93
CA GLU A 234 17.28 -29.41 4.62
C GLU A 234 18.79 -29.70 4.59
N GLU A 235 19.56 -28.85 3.92
CA GLU A 235 21.01 -29.01 3.82
C GLU A 235 21.68 -29.00 5.20
N VAL A 236 21.38 -28.00 6.05
CA VAL A 236 21.98 -27.93 7.38
C VAL A 236 21.47 -29.06 8.30
N THR A 237 20.24 -29.53 8.10
CA THR A 237 19.71 -30.69 8.83
C THR A 237 20.51 -31.94 8.53
N GLU A 238 20.86 -32.20 7.26
CA GLU A 238 21.72 -33.34 6.90
C GLU A 238 23.13 -33.21 7.49
N ARG A 239 23.75 -32.03 7.41
CA ARG A 239 25.06 -31.78 8.03
C ARG A 239 25.05 -32.05 9.54
N LEU A 240 23.98 -31.64 10.23
CA LEU A 240 23.84 -31.88 11.67
C LEU A 240 23.66 -33.38 11.99
N LYS A 241 22.94 -34.15 11.16
CA LYS A 241 22.80 -35.60 11.34
C LYS A 241 24.15 -36.31 11.24
N GLU A 242 25.02 -35.90 10.31
CA GLU A 242 26.38 -36.45 10.20
C GLU A 242 27.24 -36.19 11.44
N ARG A 243 26.98 -35.10 12.17
CA ARG A 243 27.71 -34.72 13.39
C ARG A 243 27.22 -35.43 14.66
N VAL A 244 26.00 -35.95 14.68
CA VAL A 244 25.47 -36.70 15.83
C VAL A 244 25.88 -38.18 15.68
N PRO A 245 26.79 -38.71 16.51
CA PRO A 245 27.11 -40.13 16.45
C PRO A 245 25.86 -40.95 16.78
N PRO A 246 25.66 -42.13 16.16
CA PRO A 246 24.53 -43.00 16.50
C PRO A 246 24.57 -43.32 17.99
N GLN A 247 23.46 -43.09 18.68
CA GLN A 247 23.30 -43.52 20.07
C GLN A 247 23.47 -45.04 20.11
N LYS A 248 24.50 -45.52 20.82
CA LYS A 248 24.70 -46.93 21.12
C LYS A 248 23.72 -47.40 22.17
#